data_AF-A0A967GVR5-F1
#
_entry.id   AF-A0A967GVR5-F1
#
_cell.length_a   1.000
_cell.length_b   1.000
_cell.length_c   1.000
_cell.angle_alpha   90.00
_cell.angle_beta   90.00
_cell.angle_gamma   90.00
#
_symmetry.space_group_name_H-M   'P 1'
#
loop_
_entity.id
_entity.type
_entity.pdbx_description
1 polymer ?
#
loop_
_entity_poly.entity_id
_entity_poly.type
_entity_poly.pdbx_seq_one_letter_code
_entity_poly.pdbx_strand_id
1 'polypeptide(L)' 'MRLAPFLILASCLPLLSFATPAKNRPNILVVLCDDMGAHELGLYGHKDHRTPVLDELGRTGIW' A
#
# COMPACT_ATOMS: atom_id res chain seq x y z
N MET A 1 -30.95 40.06 -4.81
CA MET A 1 -30.92 38.59 -4.95
C MET A 1 -29.58 38.02 -5.47
N ARG A 2 -28.48 38.80 -5.55
CA ARG A 2 -27.19 38.36 -6.13
C ARG A 2 -26.16 37.77 -5.14
N LEU A 3 -26.44 37.82 -3.83
CA LEU A 3 -25.51 37.40 -2.77
C LEU A 3 -25.67 35.93 -2.34
N ALA A 4 -26.81 35.30 -2.63
CA ALA A 4 -27.10 33.90 -2.30
C ALA A 4 -26.06 32.89 -2.86
N PRO A 5 -25.58 32.98 -4.11
CA PRO A 5 -24.59 32.02 -4.61
C PRO A 5 -23.23 32.15 -3.92
N PHE A 6 -22.86 33.37 -3.48
CA PHE A 6 -21.62 33.61 -2.74
C PHE A 6 -21.67 33.01 -1.32
N LEU A 7 -22.83 33.07 -0.66
CA LEU A 7 -23.05 32.45 0.65
C LEU A 7 -23.00 30.91 0.59
N ILE A 8 -23.57 30.31 -0.46
CA ILE A 8 -23.52 28.85 -0.69
C ILE A 8 -22.09 28.39 -1.00
N LEU A 9 -21.35 29.18 -1.79
CA LEU A 9 -19.95 28.87 -2.10
C LEU A 9 -19.05 28.97 -0.86
N ALA A 10 -19.26 29.99 -0.02
CA ALA A 10 -18.55 30.17 1.23
C ALA A 10 -18.84 29.06 2.27
N SER A 11 -20.06 28.52 2.30
CA SER A 11 -20.41 27.42 3.21
C SER A 11 -19.82 26.06 2.79
N CYS A 12 -19.38 25.89 1.53
CA CYS A 12 -18.75 24.67 1.03
C CYS A 12 -17.22 24.64 1.23
N LEU A 13 -16.57 25.77 1.49
CA LEU A 13 -15.12 25.84 1.75
C LEU A 13 -14.61 24.92 2.88
N PRO A 14 -15.31 24.75 4.03
CA PRO A 14 -14.79 23.92 5.13
C PRO A 14 -14.84 22.41 4.83
N LEU A 15 -15.55 21.97 3.78
CA LEU A 15 -15.58 20.55 3.39
C LEU A 15 -14.26 20.07 2.75
N LEU A 16 -13.43 20.99 2.25
CA LEU A 16 -12.14 20.67 1.62
C LEU A 16 -11.02 20.34 2.64
N SER A 17 -11.24 20.60 3.93
CA SER A 17 -10.18 20.57 4.94
C SER A 17 -10.11 19.29 5.81
N PHE A 18 -10.85 18.23 5.46
CA PHE A 18 -10.88 16.97 6.22
C PHE A 18 -9.86 15.91 5.77
N ALA A 19 -8.91 16.27 4.91
CA ALA A 19 -7.80 15.37 4.61
C ALA A 19 -6.85 15.32 5.82
N THR A 20 -6.98 14.29 6.65
CA THR A 20 -5.94 13.99 7.63
C THR A 20 -4.66 13.66 6.86
N PRO A 21 -3.53 14.34 7.14
CA PRO A 21 -2.28 13.99 6.49
C PRO A 21 -1.99 12.52 6.81
N ALA A 22 -1.76 11.73 5.75
CA ALA A 22 -1.36 10.35 5.92
C ALA A 22 -0.16 10.32 6.87
N LYS A 23 -0.28 9.55 7.95
CA LYS A 23 0.80 9.44 8.93
C LYS A 23 2.02 8.92 8.15
N ASN A 24 3.15 9.65 8.17
CA ASN A 24 4.42 9.25 7.55
C ASN A 24 5.08 8.03 8.24
N ARG A 25 4.26 7.15 8.83
CA ARG A 25 4.68 5.92 9.47
C ARG A 25 4.39 4.78 8.49
N PRO A 26 5.40 4.01 8.07
CA PRO A 26 5.18 2.86 7.23
C PRO A 26 4.26 1.84 7.92
N ASN A 27 3.48 1.12 7.12
CA ASN A 27 2.80 -0.08 7.60
C ASN A 27 3.80 -1.24 7.60
N ILE A 28 3.70 -2.11 8.61
CA ILE A 28 4.52 -3.32 8.72
C ILE A 28 3.61 -4.51 8.49
N LEU A 29 3.94 -5.34 7.51
CA LEU A 29 3.30 -6.62 7.24
C LEU A 29 4.35 -7.72 7.42
N VAL A 30 4.07 -8.67 8.31
CA VAL A 30 4.91 -9.86 8.51
C VAL A 30 4.16 -11.06 7.95
N VAL A 31 4.77 -11.74 7.01
CA VAL A 31 4.28 -13.01 6.47
C VAL A 31 5.23 -14.09 6.95
N LEU A 32 4.71 -15.02 7.77
CA LEU A 32 5.45 -16.18 8.26
C LEU A 32 4.87 -17.42 7.59
N CYS A 33 5.74 -18.24 7.02
CA CYS A 33 5.40 -19.55 6.50
C CYS A 33 6.11 -20.60 7.34
N ASP A 34 5.35 -21.56 7.85
CA ASP A 34 5.88 -22.67 8.64
C ASP A 34 6.60 -23.67 7.72
N ASP A 35 7.72 -24.22 8.18
CA ASP A 35 8.56 -25.20 7.46
C ASP A 35 8.99 -24.82 6.02
N MET A 36 8.93 -23.54 5.64
CA MET A 36 9.34 -23.08 4.30
C MET A 36 10.78 -22.54 4.32
N GLY A 37 11.72 -23.36 3.86
CA GLY A 37 13.11 -22.94 3.68
C GLY A 37 13.34 -22.09 2.42
N ALA A 38 14.48 -21.38 2.35
CA ALA A 38 14.85 -20.59 1.18
C ALA A 38 14.90 -21.43 -0.11
N HIS A 39 15.41 -22.66 -0.03
CA HIS A 39 15.50 -23.57 -1.18
C HIS A 39 14.14 -23.98 -1.78
N GLU A 40 13.02 -23.62 -1.15
CA GLU A 40 11.68 -23.88 -1.65
C GLU A 40 11.13 -22.78 -2.56
N LEU A 41 11.82 -21.63 -2.67
CA LEU A 41 11.39 -20.52 -3.52
C LEU A 41 12.01 -20.58 -4.91
N GLY A 42 11.22 -20.24 -5.93
CA GLY A 42 11.65 -20.15 -7.33
C GLY A 42 12.77 -19.13 -7.55
N LEU A 43 12.74 -18.01 -6.84
CA LEU A 43 13.82 -17.02 -6.74
C LEU A 43 15.21 -17.64 -6.47
N TYR A 44 15.26 -18.69 -5.65
CA TYR A 44 16.50 -19.37 -5.29
C TYR A 44 16.83 -20.53 -6.23
N GLY A 45 16.12 -20.65 -7.35
CA GLY A 45 16.37 -21.64 -8.39
C GLY A 45 15.61 -22.96 -8.22
N HIS A 46 14.61 -23.01 -7.33
CA HIS A 46 13.74 -24.17 -7.23
C HIS A 46 12.96 -24.36 -8.56
N LYS A 47 12.94 -25.59 -9.09
CA LYS A 47 12.46 -25.86 -10.46
C LYS A 47 10.97 -26.13 -10.56
N ASP A 48 10.37 -26.72 -9.53
CA ASP A 48 8.99 -27.21 -9.56
C ASP A 48 8.02 -26.30 -8.79
N HIS A 49 8.44 -25.78 -7.63
CA HIS A 49 7.68 -24.81 -6.84
C HIS A 49 7.55 -23.47 -7.58
N ARG A 50 6.28 -23.06 -7.80
CA ARG A 50 5.94 -21.80 -8.44
C ARG A 50 5.56 -20.78 -7.38
N THR A 51 6.44 -19.83 -7.12
CA THR A 51 6.26 -18.76 -6.11
C THR A 51 6.29 -17.36 -6.72
N PRO A 52 5.56 -17.08 -7.83
CA PRO A 52 5.76 -15.87 -8.64
C PRO A 52 5.60 -14.57 -7.85
N VAL A 53 4.68 -14.52 -6.88
CA VAL A 53 4.45 -13.33 -6.04
C VAL A 53 5.59 -13.11 -5.04
N LEU A 54 6.12 -14.19 -4.44
CA LEU A 54 7.27 -14.10 -3.53
C LEU A 54 8.57 -13.81 -4.30
N ASP A 55 8.70 -14.35 -5.50
CA ASP A 55 9.83 -14.07 -6.39
C ASP A 55 9.85 -12.61 -6.81
N GLU A 56 8.70 -12.04 -7.15
CA GLU A 56 8.55 -10.61 -7.48
C GLU A 56 8.77 -9.71 -6.26
N LEU A 57 8.12 -10.01 -5.13
CA LEU A 57 8.34 -9.31 -3.85
C LEU A 57 9.83 -9.25 -3.52
N GLY A 58 10.49 -10.36 -3.76
CA GLY A 58 11.90 -10.48 -3.64
C GLY A 58 12.70 -9.58 -4.59
N ARG A 59 12.52 -9.74 -5.90
CA ARG A 59 13.24 -8.95 -6.92
C ARG A 59 13.06 -7.44 -6.80
N THR A 60 11.93 -7.01 -6.26
CA THR A 60 11.60 -5.59 -6.05
C THR A 60 12.00 -5.07 -4.67
N GLY A 61 12.40 -5.97 -3.76
CA GLY A 61 12.85 -5.66 -2.42
C GLY A 61 14.37 -5.70 -2.26
N ILE A 62 14.81 -6.05 -1.05
CA ILE A 62 16.22 -6.30 -0.71
C ILE A 62 16.35 -7.80 -0.44
N TRP A 63 17.34 -8.45 -1.08
CA TRP A 63 17.74 -9.84 -0.86
C TRP A 63 19.16 -9.95 -0.34
#